data_AF-A0A518GCQ6-F1
#
_entry.id   AF-A0A518GCQ6-F1
#
_cell.length_a   1.000
_cell.length_b   1.000
_cell.length_c   1.000
_cell.angle_alpha   90.00
_cell.angle_beta   90.00
_cell.angle_gamma   90.00
#
_symmetry.space_group_name_H-M   'P 1'
#
loop_
_entity.id
_entity.type
_entity.pdbx_description
1 polymer ?
#
loop_
_entity_poly.entity_id
_entity_poly.type
_entity_poly.pdbx_seq_one_letter_code
_entity_poly.pdbx_strand_id
1 'polypeptide(L)'
;MILSQRRACEATYSEMKLWIEGGKIYGRARRNGVDLWELSTDAATYADAKWHRVAMSGGVAGPQLWVDGELAVATFGTGSSSNTEWTSNVNDNSVTFRPNRICIGAARIGGVNESNFVGRLRNPLMSSTAATAEVMLTDKRDNAQPYDVMVNFGQSNEIGRGLGIDGTLDATDVRIQQWGRNSPNDNKIFLAADPLEHVGATADSVGPGMSTAKEWIRRKLEPGRRVLIVPVAEGNTGFRDDKWNVSNTNRYHGMVTRTGLALDECSESRIVACFCQLGERDAGGNTAEGKAFTAEFREMIGAFREEFPNESFPVVIGTMPKTWVDEEVRYKEVQQQILAMQDTIPNCIVVDATDLPSRVEAGGGAETIHYSVESARTLGTRRGAALADYWTNPSDYFIRTPALSASTQAALAAEKAVAASSSVDALGRRLGNKGSIFKSKTL
;
A
#
# COMPACT_ATOMS: atom_id res chain seq x y z
N MET A 1 -15.78 39.51 21.47
CA MET A 1 -15.82 40.20 20.16
C MET A 1 -14.40 40.33 19.66
N ILE A 2 -13.90 39.33 18.93
CA ILE A 2 -12.59 39.38 18.26
C ILE A 2 -12.85 39.05 16.80
N LEU A 3 -12.78 40.09 15.96
CA LEU A 3 -12.87 40.01 14.50
C LEU A 3 -11.57 39.41 13.96
N SER A 4 -11.60 38.17 13.46
CA SER A 4 -10.50 37.66 12.62
C SER A 4 -10.73 38.14 11.19
N GLN A 5 -9.97 39.14 10.76
CA GLN A 5 -9.86 39.49 9.34
C GLN A 5 -9.24 38.32 8.58
N ARG A 6 -10.04 37.58 7.81
CA ARG A 6 -9.53 36.74 6.73
C ARG A 6 -9.13 37.66 5.58
N ARG A 7 -7.84 37.91 5.41
CA ARG A 7 -7.31 38.35 4.10
C ARG A 7 -7.39 37.15 3.16
N ALA A 8 -8.29 37.22 2.18
CA ALA A 8 -8.25 36.34 1.03
C ALA A 8 -6.94 36.63 0.29
N CYS A 9 -6.02 35.68 0.28
CA CYS A 9 -4.89 35.69 -0.63
C CYS A 9 -5.42 35.07 -1.93
N GLU A 10 -5.72 35.90 -2.93
CA GLU A 10 -6.02 35.42 -4.29
C GLU A 10 -4.74 34.78 -4.85
N ALA A 11 -4.62 33.47 -4.69
CA ALA A 11 -3.49 32.73 -5.22
C ALA A 11 -3.60 32.67 -6.75
N THR A 12 -2.55 33.16 -7.41
CA THR A 12 -2.36 33.13 -8.86
C THR A 12 -1.66 31.82 -9.23
N TYR A 13 -2.34 30.95 -10.00
CA TYR A 13 -1.86 29.60 -10.30
C TYR A 13 -1.14 29.52 -11.65
N SER A 14 -0.16 28.62 -11.73
CA SER A 14 0.38 28.15 -13.01
C SER A 14 -0.21 26.79 -13.33
N GLU A 15 -0.66 26.60 -14.57
CA GLU A 15 -1.42 25.42 -15.01
C GLU A 15 -0.82 24.88 -16.31
N MET A 16 -0.73 23.55 -16.44
CA MET A 16 -0.41 22.88 -17.70
C MET A 16 -1.55 21.91 -18.05
N LYS A 17 -2.10 22.03 -19.26
CA LYS A 17 -3.26 21.27 -19.75
C LYS A 17 -2.91 20.56 -21.05
N LEU A 18 -3.41 19.33 -21.20
CA LEU A 18 -3.40 18.54 -22.43
C LEU A 18 -4.84 18.08 -22.72
N TRP A 19 -5.34 18.28 -23.94
CA TRP A 19 -6.68 17.81 -24.35
C TRP A 19 -6.75 17.51 -25.85
N ILE A 20 -7.83 16.85 -26.28
CA ILE A 20 -8.12 16.58 -27.69
C ILE A 20 -9.41 17.29 -28.09
N GLU A 21 -9.39 18.04 -29.18
CA GLU A 21 -10.55 18.75 -29.71
C GLU A 21 -10.51 18.78 -31.24
N GLY A 22 -11.61 18.38 -31.89
CA GLY A 22 -11.67 18.32 -33.36
C GLY A 22 -10.57 17.44 -34.00
N GLY A 23 -10.12 16.38 -33.31
CA GLY A 23 -9.06 15.47 -33.79
C GLY A 23 -7.64 16.00 -33.64
N LYS A 24 -7.44 17.17 -33.01
CA LYS A 24 -6.12 17.74 -32.72
C LYS A 24 -5.75 17.54 -31.26
N ILE A 25 -4.46 17.37 -30.98
CA ILE A 25 -3.94 17.37 -29.61
C ILE A 25 -3.52 18.79 -29.26
N TYR A 26 -3.97 19.29 -28.13
CA TYR A 26 -3.66 20.60 -27.61
C TYR A 26 -2.85 20.49 -26.33
N GLY A 27 -1.98 21.46 -26.14
CA GLY A 27 -1.22 21.67 -24.94
C GLY A 27 -1.19 23.14 -24.56
N ARG A 28 -1.44 23.48 -23.30
CA ARG A 28 -1.48 24.87 -22.83
C ARG A 28 -0.72 24.99 -21.53
N ALA A 29 0.08 26.05 -21.40
CA ALA A 29 0.65 26.47 -20.13
C ALA A 29 0.18 27.89 -19.77
N ARG A 30 -0.34 28.05 -18.56
CA ARG A 30 -0.75 29.31 -17.95
C ARG A 30 0.13 29.63 -16.76
N ARG A 31 0.33 30.92 -16.50
CA ARG A 31 0.88 31.45 -15.24
C ARG A 31 0.07 32.66 -14.83
N ASN A 32 -0.44 32.62 -13.61
CA ASN A 32 -1.21 33.72 -13.01
C ASN A 32 -2.43 34.11 -13.86
N GLY A 33 -3.11 33.12 -14.46
CA GLY A 33 -4.25 33.35 -15.37
C GLY A 33 -3.86 33.86 -16.76
N VAL A 34 -2.58 34.06 -17.05
CA VAL A 34 -2.06 34.47 -18.36
C VAL A 34 -1.57 33.24 -19.11
N ASP A 35 -2.04 33.04 -20.33
CA ASP A 35 -1.49 32.04 -21.24
C ASP A 35 -0.03 32.38 -21.58
N LEU A 36 0.89 31.52 -21.17
CA LEU A 36 2.31 31.60 -21.53
C LEU A 36 2.50 31.06 -22.95
N TRP A 37 1.85 29.93 -23.23
CA TRP A 37 1.79 29.34 -24.56
C TRP A 37 0.62 28.37 -24.67
N GLU A 38 0.10 28.27 -25.87
CA GLU A 38 -0.84 27.25 -26.28
C GLU A 38 -0.39 26.73 -27.64
N LEU A 39 -0.38 25.42 -27.79
CA LEU A 39 0.09 24.73 -28.98
C LEU A 39 -0.88 23.61 -29.32
N SER A 40 -1.11 23.40 -30.60
CA SER A 40 -2.02 22.37 -31.10
C SER A 40 -1.42 21.70 -32.32
N THR A 41 -1.65 20.40 -32.49
CA THR A 41 -1.25 19.72 -33.72
C THR A 41 -1.97 20.30 -34.94
N ASP A 42 -1.27 20.42 -36.06
CA ASP A 42 -1.88 20.95 -37.28
C ASP A 42 -2.83 19.94 -37.93
N ALA A 43 -2.58 18.64 -37.74
CA ALA A 43 -3.42 17.55 -38.23
C ALA A 43 -4.55 17.20 -37.25
N ALA A 44 -5.76 17.07 -37.79
CA ALA A 44 -6.98 16.65 -37.09
C ALA A 44 -7.19 15.12 -37.12
N THR A 45 -6.12 14.35 -37.02
CA THR A 45 -6.14 12.89 -37.25
C THR A 45 -6.07 12.04 -35.97
N TYR A 46 -6.04 12.67 -34.79
CA TYR A 46 -5.82 11.99 -33.50
C TYR A 46 -7.12 11.61 -32.77
N ALA A 47 -8.27 11.71 -33.45
CA ALA A 47 -9.55 11.17 -32.99
C ALA A 47 -9.84 9.80 -33.66
N ASP A 48 -8.81 8.95 -33.76
CA ASP A 48 -8.87 7.67 -34.48
C ASP A 48 -8.98 6.45 -33.56
N ALA A 49 -9.27 6.69 -32.27
CA ALA A 49 -9.33 5.68 -31.20
C ALA A 49 -8.03 4.87 -31.00
N LYS A 50 -6.89 5.34 -31.53
CA LYS A 50 -5.58 4.72 -31.29
C LYS A 50 -4.85 5.38 -30.13
N TRP A 51 -3.90 4.63 -29.60
CA TRP A 51 -2.95 5.13 -28.62
C TRP A 51 -1.89 5.98 -29.32
N HIS A 52 -1.65 7.18 -28.79
CA HIS A 52 -0.62 8.10 -29.26
C HIS A 52 0.35 8.45 -28.13
N ARG A 53 1.64 8.55 -28.44
CA ARG A 53 2.67 9.04 -27.52
C ARG A 53 2.81 10.55 -27.67
N VAL A 54 2.74 11.31 -26.58
CA VAL A 54 2.82 12.77 -26.62
C VAL A 54 3.94 13.27 -25.73
N ALA A 55 4.77 14.18 -26.25
CA ALA A 55 5.81 14.87 -25.48
C ALA A 55 5.77 16.38 -25.73
N MET A 56 6.19 17.16 -24.73
CA MET A 56 6.18 18.62 -24.80
C MET A 56 7.47 19.19 -24.21
N SER A 57 7.95 20.31 -24.76
CA SER A 57 9.04 21.07 -24.17
C SER A 57 8.75 22.56 -24.21
N GLY A 58 9.35 23.30 -23.28
CA GLY A 58 9.46 24.76 -23.34
C GLY A 58 10.93 25.11 -23.20
N GLY A 59 11.55 25.61 -24.28
CA GLY A 59 12.97 25.97 -24.32
C GLY A 59 13.23 27.16 -25.23
N VAL A 60 14.51 27.46 -25.47
CA VAL A 60 14.95 28.58 -26.35
C VAL A 60 14.44 28.47 -27.79
N ALA A 61 14.12 27.26 -28.24
CA ALA A 61 13.51 27.01 -29.56
C ALA A 61 11.99 27.30 -29.60
N GLY A 62 11.43 27.86 -28.52
CA GLY A 62 9.99 27.94 -28.31
C GLY A 62 9.42 26.62 -27.79
N PRO A 63 8.11 26.58 -27.49
CA PRO A 63 7.49 25.36 -27.05
C PRO A 63 7.23 24.41 -28.23
N GLN A 64 7.49 23.13 -28.01
CA GLN A 64 7.41 22.09 -29.04
C GLN A 64 6.51 20.96 -28.56
N LEU A 65 5.82 20.32 -29.51
CA LEU A 65 4.96 19.16 -29.29
C LEU A 65 5.42 18.03 -30.20
N TRP A 66 5.59 16.84 -29.65
CA TRP A 66 5.84 15.64 -30.42
C TRP A 66 4.69 14.68 -30.27
N VAL A 67 4.30 14.05 -31.36
CA VAL A 67 3.30 12.97 -31.37
C VAL A 67 3.90 11.76 -32.08
N ASP A 68 3.87 10.62 -31.41
CA ASP A 68 4.45 9.34 -31.85
C ASP A 68 5.94 9.36 -32.17
N GLY A 69 6.67 10.34 -31.61
CA GLY A 69 8.11 10.52 -31.78
C GLY A 69 8.47 11.53 -32.88
N GLU A 70 7.49 11.98 -33.66
CA GLU A 70 7.67 13.00 -34.67
C GLU A 70 7.30 14.37 -34.10
N LEU A 71 8.05 15.40 -34.51
CA LEU A 71 7.70 16.78 -34.16
C LEU A 71 6.35 17.07 -34.82
N ALA A 72 5.32 17.20 -34.01
CA ALA A 72 4.02 17.60 -34.52
C ALA A 72 4.14 19.06 -34.94
N VAL A 73 3.85 19.34 -36.21
CA VAL A 73 3.71 20.72 -36.64
C VAL A 73 2.62 21.34 -35.77
N ALA A 74 3.01 22.37 -35.02
CA ALA A 74 2.17 22.92 -33.97
C ALA A 74 1.89 24.40 -34.23
N THR A 75 0.61 24.75 -34.32
CA THR A 75 0.20 26.15 -34.41
C THR A 75 0.20 26.77 -33.02
N PHE A 76 0.90 27.90 -32.88
CA PHE A 76 0.96 28.67 -31.64
C PHE A 76 -0.29 29.55 -31.50
N GLY A 77 -1.10 29.30 -30.45
CA GLY A 77 -2.40 29.93 -30.25
C GLY A 77 -2.29 31.37 -29.75
N THR A 78 -1.63 31.60 -28.61
CA THR A 78 -1.29 32.93 -28.04
C THR A 78 -0.32 32.77 -26.86
N GLY A 79 0.48 33.82 -26.55
CA GLY A 79 1.37 33.88 -25.38
C GLY A 79 2.51 34.89 -25.53
N SER A 80 2.93 35.55 -24.44
CA SER A 80 4.17 36.35 -24.45
C SER A 80 5.35 35.41 -24.31
N SER A 81 6.25 35.39 -25.31
CA SER A 81 7.49 34.62 -25.22
C SER A 81 8.30 35.12 -24.02
N SER A 82 8.24 34.41 -22.90
CA SER A 82 9.15 34.67 -21.79
C SER A 82 10.44 33.91 -22.08
N ASN A 83 11.55 34.62 -22.15
CA ASN A 83 12.90 34.11 -22.40
C ASN A 83 13.44 33.30 -21.20
N THR A 84 12.57 32.82 -20.32
CA THR A 84 12.94 32.13 -19.09
C THR A 84 13.32 30.71 -19.45
N GLU A 85 14.62 30.47 -19.67
CA GLU A 85 15.18 29.13 -19.77
C GLU A 85 14.79 28.31 -18.54
N TRP A 86 14.24 27.12 -18.78
CA TRP A 86 14.15 26.07 -17.77
C TRP A 86 15.41 25.20 -17.89
N THR A 87 16.48 25.56 -17.19
CA THR A 87 17.64 24.68 -17.02
C THR A 87 17.38 23.66 -15.91
N SER A 88 17.38 22.37 -16.24
CA SER A 88 17.74 21.35 -15.26
C SER A 88 19.27 21.32 -15.17
N ASN A 89 19.83 21.70 -14.03
CA ASN A 89 21.28 21.62 -13.83
C ASN A 89 21.70 20.15 -13.74
N VAL A 90 22.41 19.67 -14.76
CA VAL A 90 23.30 18.49 -14.66
C VAL A 90 24.71 19.00 -14.91
N ASN A 91 25.36 19.47 -13.85
CA ASN A 91 26.72 19.98 -13.92
C ASN A 91 27.71 18.80 -13.83
N ASP A 92 27.99 18.13 -14.94
CA ASP A 92 29.29 17.48 -15.14
C ASP A 92 29.63 17.37 -16.63
N ASN A 93 30.77 17.94 -17.02
CA ASN A 93 31.21 18.15 -18.41
C ASN A 93 31.78 16.87 -19.06
N SER A 94 31.20 15.70 -18.79
CA SER A 94 31.70 14.42 -19.33
C SER A 94 30.63 13.42 -19.78
N VAL A 95 29.39 13.86 -20.07
CA VAL A 95 28.37 12.95 -20.59
C VAL A 95 28.25 13.06 -22.10
N THR A 96 28.91 12.15 -22.82
CA THR A 96 28.60 11.88 -24.24
C THR A 96 27.30 11.07 -24.33
N PHE A 97 26.24 11.65 -24.88
CA PHE A 97 24.96 10.96 -25.07
C PHE A 97 25.02 10.08 -26.34
N ARG A 98 24.83 8.77 -26.16
CA ARG A 98 24.61 7.85 -27.29
C ARG A 98 23.16 7.93 -27.78
N PRO A 99 22.88 7.59 -29.06
CA PRO A 99 21.52 7.57 -29.58
C PRO A 99 20.66 6.59 -28.77
N ASN A 100 19.39 6.94 -28.52
CA ASN A 100 18.36 6.18 -27.80
C ASN A 100 18.15 6.45 -26.30
N ARG A 101 18.42 7.67 -25.82
CA ARG A 101 17.98 8.10 -24.49
C ARG A 101 17.47 9.54 -24.52
N ILE A 102 16.17 9.75 -24.33
CA ILE A 102 15.63 11.02 -23.85
C ILE A 102 15.08 10.77 -22.45
N CYS A 103 15.70 11.39 -21.45
CA CYS A 103 15.15 11.50 -20.11
C CYS A 103 14.31 12.77 -20.02
N ILE A 104 13.05 12.67 -19.57
CA ILE A 104 12.40 13.80 -18.90
C ILE A 104 12.64 13.59 -17.41
N GLY A 105 13.77 14.11 -16.92
CA GLY A 105 14.10 14.11 -15.50
C GLY A 105 13.25 15.14 -14.78
N ALA A 106 12.35 14.68 -13.91
CA ALA A 106 11.64 15.46 -12.88
C ALA A 106 11.08 16.85 -13.31
N ALA A 107 9.77 16.94 -13.54
CA ALA A 107 9.07 18.21 -13.38
C ALA A 107 8.81 18.47 -11.88
N ARG A 108 9.67 19.26 -11.22
CA ARG A 108 9.36 19.87 -9.93
C ARG A 108 8.86 21.29 -10.17
N ILE A 109 7.55 21.51 -10.06
CA ILE A 109 6.99 22.86 -10.00
C ILE A 109 7.13 23.33 -8.55
N GLY A 110 8.27 23.93 -8.24
CA GLY A 110 8.54 24.53 -6.93
C GLY A 110 7.93 25.92 -6.85
N GLY A 111 6.99 26.13 -5.92
CA GLY A 111 6.52 27.48 -5.58
C GLY A 111 5.06 27.64 -5.11
N VAL A 112 4.31 26.58 -4.84
CA VAL A 112 2.91 26.70 -4.35
C VAL A 112 2.69 25.90 -3.07
N ASN A 113 2.08 26.56 -2.08
CA ASN A 113 1.70 25.99 -0.80
C ASN A 113 0.60 24.90 -0.97
N GLU A 114 1.06 23.66 -0.81
CA GLU A 114 0.48 22.49 -0.12
C GLU A 114 -0.92 21.94 -0.37
N SER A 115 -1.86 22.55 -1.10
CA SER A 115 -3.25 22.04 -1.01
C SER A 115 -3.88 21.30 -2.20
N ASN A 116 -3.43 21.31 -3.45
CA ASN A 116 -4.28 20.76 -4.53
C ASN A 116 -3.66 20.11 -5.78
N PHE A 117 -2.38 19.75 -5.83
CA PHE A 117 -1.88 19.03 -7.02
C PHE A 117 -0.60 18.22 -6.77
N VAL A 118 -0.63 16.91 -7.05
CA VAL A 118 0.57 16.06 -7.20
C VAL A 118 0.36 15.11 -8.38
N GLY A 119 0.75 15.55 -9.58
CA GLY A 119 1.03 14.64 -10.70
C GLY A 119 2.53 14.39 -10.78
N ARG A 120 2.99 13.12 -10.70
CA ARG A 120 4.39 12.73 -10.93
C ARG A 120 4.43 11.57 -11.92
N LEU A 121 5.16 11.77 -13.02
CA LEU A 121 5.65 10.69 -13.89
C LEU A 121 6.71 9.88 -13.13
N ARG A 122 6.52 8.56 -12.96
CA ARG A 122 7.54 7.67 -12.38
C ARG A 122 7.62 6.33 -13.13
N ASN A 123 8.86 5.92 -13.42
CA ASN A 123 9.30 4.67 -14.04
C ASN A 123 8.74 4.30 -15.43
N PRO A 124 9.13 5.00 -16.51
CA PRO A 124 9.04 4.38 -17.83
C PRO A 124 10.01 3.19 -17.89
N LEU A 125 9.50 1.97 -17.90
CA LEU A 125 10.28 0.79 -18.27
C LEU A 125 10.53 0.83 -19.77
N MET A 126 11.79 1.00 -20.15
CA MET A 126 12.22 0.96 -21.54
C MET A 126 12.69 -0.46 -21.85
N SER A 127 11.83 -1.25 -22.51
CA SER A 127 12.25 -2.45 -23.22
C SER A 127 12.76 -2.08 -24.61
N SER A 128 13.85 -2.70 -25.05
CA SER A 128 14.39 -2.57 -26.41
C SER A 128 13.50 -3.20 -27.49
N THR A 129 12.38 -3.82 -27.13
CA THR A 129 11.51 -4.56 -28.06
C THR A 129 10.02 -4.20 -27.99
N ALA A 130 9.55 -3.45 -26.98
CA ALA A 130 8.24 -2.80 -26.98
C ALA A 130 8.17 -1.79 -25.82
N ALA A 131 7.91 -0.51 -26.12
CA ALA A 131 7.79 0.54 -25.10
C ALA A 131 6.37 1.10 -25.10
N THR A 132 5.58 0.75 -24.09
CA THR A 132 4.39 1.51 -23.68
C THR A 132 4.77 2.38 -22.47
N ALA A 133 4.37 3.64 -22.50
CA ALA A 133 4.39 4.51 -21.33
C ALA A 133 2.95 4.98 -21.12
N GLU A 134 2.33 4.57 -20.00
CA GLU A 134 1.04 5.11 -19.58
C GLU A 134 1.27 6.41 -18.81
N VAL A 135 0.66 7.50 -19.28
CA VAL A 135 0.60 8.77 -18.56
C VAL A 135 -0.74 8.84 -17.87
N MET A 136 -0.74 8.71 -16.54
CA MET A 136 -1.96 8.86 -15.75
C MET A 136 -2.05 10.24 -15.13
N LEU A 137 -3.06 10.98 -15.56
CA LEU A 137 -3.54 12.20 -14.94
C LEU A 137 -4.67 11.80 -13.98
N THR A 138 -4.41 11.73 -12.68
CA THR A 138 -5.49 11.52 -11.70
C THR A 138 -6.20 12.85 -11.43
N ASP A 139 -7.48 12.93 -11.81
CA ASP A 139 -8.37 14.02 -11.43
C ASP A 139 -8.63 13.97 -9.91
N LYS A 140 -8.80 15.10 -9.22
CA LYS A 140 -9.27 15.10 -7.83
C LYS A 140 -10.65 14.44 -7.70
N ARG A 141 -11.44 14.39 -8.78
CA ARG A 141 -12.72 13.64 -8.88
C ARG A 141 -12.53 12.12 -8.99
N ASP A 142 -11.35 11.64 -9.34
CA ASP A 142 -11.04 10.20 -9.32
C ASP A 142 -10.90 9.65 -7.90
N ASN A 143 -10.59 10.51 -6.92
CA ASN A 143 -10.56 10.15 -5.51
C ASN A 143 -11.94 10.15 -4.85
N ALA A 144 -13.00 10.55 -5.57
CA ALA A 144 -14.38 10.43 -5.09
C ALA A 144 -14.99 9.05 -5.36
N GLN A 145 -14.25 8.15 -6.02
CA GLN A 145 -14.69 6.77 -6.23
C GLN A 145 -14.50 5.96 -4.95
N PRO A 146 -15.46 5.08 -4.61
CA PRO A 146 -15.31 4.22 -3.45
C PRO A 146 -14.20 3.18 -3.64
N TYR A 147 -13.48 2.90 -2.56
CA TYR A 147 -12.39 1.92 -2.56
C TYR A 147 -12.78 0.58 -1.95
N ASP A 148 -12.29 -0.50 -2.55
CA ASP A 148 -12.06 -1.77 -1.88
C ASP A 148 -10.67 -1.69 -1.21
N VAL A 149 -10.67 -1.52 0.10
CA VAL A 149 -9.47 -1.31 0.91
C VAL A 149 -8.84 -2.64 1.27
N MET A 150 -7.56 -2.80 0.94
CA MET A 150 -6.73 -3.97 1.23
C MET A 150 -5.64 -3.58 2.22
N VAL A 151 -5.69 -4.14 3.43
CA VAL A 151 -4.71 -3.81 4.48
C VAL A 151 -3.57 -4.83 4.45
N ASN A 152 -2.35 -4.40 4.11
CA ASN A 152 -1.21 -5.30 3.96
C ASN A 152 -0.24 -5.15 5.15
N PHE A 153 -0.21 -6.16 6.03
CA PHE A 153 0.54 -6.13 7.28
C PHE A 153 1.43 -7.37 7.45
N GLY A 154 2.33 -7.34 8.43
CA GLY A 154 3.28 -8.42 8.70
C GLY A 154 4.72 -8.00 8.45
N GLN A 155 5.54 -8.88 7.88
CA GLN A 155 6.99 -8.70 7.80
C GLN A 155 7.56 -8.70 6.37
N SER A 156 8.84 -9.05 6.21
CA SER A 156 9.60 -8.84 4.99
C SER A 156 9.01 -9.51 3.75
N ASN A 157 8.40 -10.69 3.89
CA ASN A 157 7.70 -11.35 2.79
C ASN A 157 6.39 -10.66 2.38
N GLU A 158 5.77 -9.87 3.26
CA GLU A 158 4.65 -8.99 2.89
C GLU A 158 5.15 -7.72 2.20
N ILE A 159 6.26 -7.14 2.68
CA ILE A 159 6.89 -5.97 2.05
C ILE A 159 7.25 -6.27 0.60
N GLY A 160 7.77 -7.47 0.37
CA GLY A 160 8.41 -7.83 -0.88
C GLY A 160 9.92 -7.80 -0.77
N ARG A 161 10.52 -8.96 -1.05
CA ARG A 161 11.97 -9.17 -1.13
C ARG A 161 12.35 -9.93 -2.39
N GLY A 162 11.39 -10.31 -3.24
CA GLY A 162 11.68 -10.80 -4.58
C GLY A 162 12.31 -9.67 -5.39
N LEU A 163 13.43 -9.93 -6.06
CA LEU A 163 14.21 -8.93 -6.78
C LEU A 163 13.90 -8.95 -8.27
N GLY A 164 13.96 -7.79 -8.92
CA GLY A 164 13.79 -7.66 -10.36
C GLY A 164 12.35 -7.37 -10.73
N ILE A 165 12.00 -6.08 -10.71
CA ILE A 165 10.73 -5.59 -11.24
C ILE A 165 10.70 -5.82 -12.76
N ASP A 166 9.65 -6.49 -13.22
CA ASP A 166 9.36 -6.67 -14.64
C ASP A 166 8.31 -5.65 -15.07
N GLY A 167 8.61 -4.83 -16.07
CA GLY A 167 7.71 -3.75 -16.48
C GLY A 167 6.43 -4.17 -17.17
N THR A 168 6.29 -5.44 -17.54
CA THR A 168 5.06 -5.99 -18.08
C THR A 168 4.25 -6.65 -16.96
N LEU A 169 4.89 -7.51 -16.16
CA LEU A 169 4.20 -8.27 -15.11
C LEU A 169 3.83 -7.38 -13.91
N ASP A 170 4.69 -6.42 -13.56
CA ASP A 170 4.53 -5.53 -12.40
C ASP A 170 4.07 -4.12 -12.81
N ALA A 171 3.59 -3.96 -14.05
CA ALA A 171 3.01 -2.71 -14.53
C ALA A 171 1.92 -2.19 -13.56
N THR A 172 1.87 -0.88 -13.36
CA THR A 172 0.82 -0.26 -12.56
C THR A 172 -0.56 -0.44 -13.20
N ASP A 173 -1.63 -0.43 -12.41
CA ASP A 173 -3.01 -0.33 -12.90
C ASP A 173 -3.65 0.90 -12.27
N VAL A 174 -4.30 1.70 -13.10
CA VAL A 174 -4.93 2.99 -12.74
C VAL A 174 -5.98 2.85 -11.64
N ARG A 175 -6.55 1.66 -11.50
CA ARG A 175 -7.55 1.32 -10.48
C ARG A 175 -6.91 0.89 -9.16
N ILE A 176 -5.60 0.71 -9.10
CA ILE A 176 -4.89 0.31 -7.88
C ILE A 176 -4.11 1.50 -7.34
N GLN A 177 -4.47 1.91 -6.14
CA GLN A 177 -3.85 3.02 -5.43
C GLN A 177 -3.32 2.53 -4.09
N GLN A 178 -2.45 3.30 -3.46
CA GLN A 178 -1.93 3.01 -2.13
C GLN A 178 -1.98 4.23 -1.22
N TRP A 179 -2.16 3.98 0.08
CA TRP A 179 -2.05 4.99 1.12
C TRP A 179 -0.58 5.24 1.46
N GLY A 180 -0.05 6.38 1.02
CA GLY A 180 1.36 6.70 1.11
C GLY A 180 1.87 6.94 2.53
N ARG A 181 3.11 6.53 2.76
CA ARG A 181 3.80 6.53 4.05
C ARG A 181 4.99 7.45 4.06
N ASN A 182 5.62 7.64 2.92
CA ASN A 182 6.89 8.35 2.81
C ASN A 182 6.69 9.70 2.15
N SER A 183 7.45 10.70 2.56
CA SER A 183 7.44 12.00 1.89
C SER A 183 7.78 11.85 0.40
N PRO A 184 7.05 12.51 -0.52
CA PRO A 184 6.02 13.54 -0.28
C PRO A 184 4.57 13.00 -0.24
N ASN A 185 4.40 11.68 -0.27
CA ASN A 185 3.13 10.98 -0.38
C ASN A 185 2.54 10.57 0.98
N ASP A 186 3.20 10.90 2.08
CA ASP A 186 2.71 10.54 3.41
C ASP A 186 1.28 11.07 3.64
N ASN A 187 0.41 10.17 4.08
CA ASN A 187 -1.03 10.36 4.25
C ASN A 187 -1.75 10.89 3.02
N LYS A 188 -1.36 10.39 1.83
CA LYS A 188 -2.02 10.69 0.56
C LYS A 188 -2.26 9.41 -0.21
N ILE A 189 -3.39 9.37 -0.90
CA ILE A 189 -3.65 8.34 -1.90
C ILE A 189 -2.90 8.67 -3.18
N PHE A 190 -2.17 7.70 -3.74
CA PHE A 190 -1.52 7.82 -5.05
C PHE A 190 -1.45 6.45 -5.76
N LEU A 191 -1.10 6.45 -7.04
CA LEU A 191 -0.97 5.23 -7.84
C LEU A 191 -0.05 4.21 -7.16
N ALA A 192 -0.54 2.97 -7.02
CA ALA A 192 0.26 1.89 -6.46
C ALA A 192 1.27 1.38 -7.49
N ALA A 193 2.50 1.14 -7.03
CA ALA A 193 3.57 0.52 -7.81
C ALA A 193 4.47 -0.25 -6.84
N ASP A 194 5.06 -1.35 -7.30
CA ASP A 194 6.12 -2.01 -6.56
C ASP A 194 7.41 -1.16 -6.56
N PRO A 195 8.17 -1.15 -5.46
CA PRO A 195 7.77 -1.66 -4.14
C PRO A 195 6.68 -0.77 -3.51
N LEU A 196 5.69 -1.38 -2.85
CA LEU A 196 4.71 -0.66 -2.05
C LEU A 196 5.37 0.05 -0.85
N GLU A 197 4.79 1.16 -0.37
CA GLU A 197 5.37 2.00 0.69
C GLU A 197 5.20 1.43 2.12
N HIS A 198 5.62 0.17 2.30
CA HIS A 198 5.81 -0.45 3.60
C HIS A 198 7.02 0.16 4.36
N VAL A 199 7.15 -0.17 5.65
CA VAL A 199 8.34 0.23 6.42
C VAL A 199 9.53 -0.65 6.02
N GLY A 200 10.58 -0.04 5.48
CA GLY A 200 11.76 -0.78 5.02
C GLY A 200 11.56 -1.47 3.67
N ALA A 201 10.71 -0.90 2.81
CA ALA A 201 10.67 -1.23 1.38
C ALA A 201 12.03 -0.92 0.72
N THR A 202 12.47 -1.79 -0.17
CA THR A 202 13.74 -1.68 -0.89
C THR A 202 13.48 -1.41 -2.36
N ALA A 203 14.34 -0.63 -3.02
CA ALA A 203 14.20 -0.42 -4.46
C ALA A 203 14.31 -1.76 -5.21
N ASP A 204 13.62 -1.85 -6.35
CA ASP A 204 13.63 -3.02 -7.24
C ASP A 204 13.19 -4.34 -6.56
N SER A 205 12.27 -4.24 -5.60
CA SER A 205 11.65 -5.41 -4.96
C SER A 205 10.16 -5.48 -5.19
N VAL A 206 9.66 -6.71 -5.31
CA VAL A 206 8.25 -7.05 -5.52
C VAL A 206 7.72 -7.81 -4.33
N GLY A 207 6.54 -7.40 -3.86
CA GLY A 207 5.75 -8.11 -2.86
C GLY A 207 4.48 -8.71 -3.46
N PRO A 208 3.67 -9.42 -2.65
CA PRO A 208 2.42 -10.01 -3.11
C PRO A 208 1.29 -8.98 -3.32
N GLY A 209 1.43 -7.76 -2.81
CA GLY A 209 0.34 -6.77 -2.75
C GLY A 209 -0.22 -6.37 -4.12
N MET A 210 0.63 -6.00 -5.08
CA MET A 210 0.19 -5.59 -6.41
C MET A 210 -0.49 -6.73 -7.17
N SER A 211 0.07 -7.95 -7.15
CA SER A 211 -0.54 -9.12 -7.80
C SER A 211 -1.87 -9.53 -7.15
N THR A 212 -1.99 -9.35 -5.82
CA THR A 212 -3.26 -9.55 -5.10
C THR A 212 -4.35 -8.60 -5.60
N ALA A 213 -4.04 -7.30 -5.68
CA ALA A 213 -4.97 -6.29 -6.15
C ALA A 213 -5.37 -6.49 -7.61
N LYS A 214 -4.42 -6.81 -8.50
CA LYS A 214 -4.70 -7.14 -9.91
C LYS A 214 -5.64 -8.34 -10.05
N GLU A 215 -5.43 -9.39 -9.25
CA GLU A 215 -6.29 -10.57 -9.31
C GLU A 215 -7.70 -10.29 -8.75
N TRP A 216 -7.82 -9.49 -7.70
CA TRP A 216 -9.12 -9.03 -7.20
C TRP A 216 -9.89 -8.23 -8.26
N ILE A 217 -9.21 -7.29 -8.93
CA ILE A 217 -9.76 -6.53 -10.04
C ILE A 217 -10.30 -7.45 -11.13
N ARG A 218 -9.52 -8.46 -11.51
CA ARG A 218 -9.88 -9.39 -12.57
C ARG A 218 -11.13 -10.21 -12.25
N ARG A 219 -11.37 -10.52 -10.96
CA ARG A 219 -12.42 -11.46 -10.55
C ARG A 219 -13.66 -10.81 -9.95
N LYS A 220 -13.53 -9.69 -9.23
CA LYS A 220 -14.56 -9.21 -8.30
C LYS A 220 -14.75 -7.71 -8.19
N LEU A 221 -13.78 -6.88 -8.56
CA LEU A 221 -13.95 -5.43 -8.42
C LEU A 221 -15.18 -4.95 -9.22
N GLU A 222 -16.11 -4.33 -8.51
CA GLU A 222 -17.34 -3.81 -9.11
C GLU A 222 -17.04 -2.59 -10.00
N PRO A 223 -17.81 -2.37 -11.08
CA PRO A 223 -17.69 -1.15 -11.88
C PRO A 223 -17.81 0.12 -11.01
N GLY A 224 -16.94 1.09 -11.27
CA GLY A 224 -16.91 2.35 -10.52
C GLY A 224 -16.10 2.29 -9.21
N ARG A 225 -15.71 1.11 -8.73
CA ARG A 225 -14.81 1.00 -7.58
C ARG A 225 -13.34 1.02 -7.99
N ARG A 226 -12.48 1.26 -7.01
CA ARG A 226 -11.01 1.15 -7.11
C ARG A 226 -10.47 0.31 -5.97
N VAL A 227 -9.20 -0.10 -6.03
CA VAL A 227 -8.50 -0.76 -4.93
C VAL A 227 -7.60 0.25 -4.25
N LEU A 228 -7.64 0.31 -2.91
CA LEU A 228 -6.71 1.08 -2.10
C LEU A 228 -5.92 0.14 -1.19
N ILE A 229 -4.62 0.01 -1.44
CA ILE A 229 -3.72 -0.78 -0.61
C ILE A 229 -3.21 0.09 0.55
N VAL A 230 -3.29 -0.41 1.77
CA VAL A 230 -2.75 0.23 2.97
C VAL A 230 -1.49 -0.53 3.40
N PRO A 231 -0.29 -0.14 2.92
CA PRO A 231 0.95 -0.85 3.25
C PRO A 231 1.46 -0.50 4.66
N VAL A 232 1.46 -1.50 5.54
CA VAL A 232 1.84 -1.34 6.96
C VAL A 232 2.85 -2.36 7.49
N ALA A 233 3.22 -3.37 6.69
CA ALA A 233 4.28 -4.31 7.05
C ALA A 233 5.64 -3.66 7.39
N GLU A 234 6.42 -4.35 8.24
CA GLU A 234 7.80 -4.02 8.61
C GLU A 234 8.66 -5.29 8.75
N GLY A 235 9.83 -5.33 8.13
CA GLY A 235 10.73 -6.49 8.21
C GLY A 235 11.22 -6.77 9.64
N ASN A 236 11.46 -8.06 9.93
CA ASN A 236 11.98 -8.51 11.23
C ASN A 236 11.08 -8.11 12.42
N THR A 237 9.76 -8.18 12.24
CA THR A 237 8.74 -7.96 13.28
C THR A 237 7.89 -9.20 13.47
N GLY A 238 7.38 -9.41 14.68
CA GLY A 238 6.50 -10.52 15.04
C GLY A 238 5.73 -10.20 16.31
N PHE A 239 5.13 -11.22 16.92
CA PHE A 239 4.53 -11.09 18.24
C PHE A 239 5.56 -11.27 19.36
N ARG A 240 6.57 -12.11 19.14
CA ARG A 240 7.64 -12.37 20.12
C ARG A 240 8.43 -11.15 20.57
N ASP A 241 8.45 -10.09 19.76
CA ASP A 241 9.11 -8.83 20.05
C ASP A 241 8.12 -7.67 20.22
N ASP A 242 6.87 -8.03 20.52
CA ASP A 242 5.80 -7.13 20.91
C ASP A 242 5.54 -6.08 19.81
N LYS A 243 5.71 -6.43 18.52
CA LYS A 243 5.54 -5.46 17.42
C LYS A 243 4.12 -5.43 16.89
N TRP A 244 3.47 -6.59 16.84
CA TRP A 244 2.11 -6.75 16.35
C TRP A 244 1.06 -7.00 17.45
N ASN A 245 1.48 -7.14 18.70
CA ASN A 245 0.58 -7.31 19.85
C ASN A 245 -0.23 -6.03 20.08
N VAL A 246 -1.47 -6.19 20.55
CA VAL A 246 -2.40 -5.09 20.86
C VAL A 246 -1.88 -4.21 21.99
N SER A 247 -1.14 -4.80 22.93
CA SER A 247 -0.53 -4.10 24.07
C SER A 247 0.56 -3.10 23.71
N ASN A 248 1.13 -3.16 22.50
CA ASN A 248 2.23 -2.30 22.08
C ASN A 248 1.80 -1.28 21.03
N THR A 249 2.36 -0.08 21.13
CA THR A 249 1.82 1.12 20.53
C THR A 249 2.24 1.40 19.09
N ASN A 250 3.07 0.56 18.45
CA ASN A 250 3.80 0.99 17.26
C ASN A 250 3.24 0.50 15.91
N ARG A 251 3.07 -0.82 15.69
CA ARG A 251 2.66 -1.33 14.36
C ARG A 251 1.18 -1.66 14.27
N TYR A 252 0.63 -2.33 15.28
CA TYR A 252 -0.82 -2.54 15.38
C TYR A 252 -1.59 -1.20 15.32
N HIS A 253 -1.27 -0.24 16.20
CA HIS A 253 -1.91 1.08 16.15
C HIS A 253 -1.64 1.82 14.83
N GLY A 254 -0.43 1.71 14.27
CA GLY A 254 -0.11 2.28 12.96
C GLY A 254 -0.98 1.70 11.83
N MET A 255 -1.33 0.42 11.91
CA MET A 255 -2.27 -0.25 11.00
C MET A 255 -3.69 0.29 11.18
N VAL A 256 -4.19 0.36 12.42
CA VAL A 256 -5.52 0.91 12.75
C VAL A 256 -5.65 2.34 12.25
N THR A 257 -4.73 3.24 12.65
CA THR A 257 -4.78 4.66 12.28
C THR A 257 -4.77 4.85 10.77
N ARG A 258 -3.89 4.15 10.04
CA ARG A 258 -3.76 4.34 8.58
C ARG A 258 -4.93 3.74 7.82
N THR A 259 -5.52 2.65 8.32
CA THR A 259 -6.74 2.08 7.73
C THR A 259 -7.92 3.03 7.94
N GLY A 260 -8.08 3.59 9.15
CA GLY A 260 -9.13 4.58 9.42
C GLY A 260 -9.01 5.81 8.52
N LEU A 261 -7.81 6.39 8.40
CA LEU A 261 -7.56 7.53 7.51
C LEU A 261 -7.87 7.19 6.03
N ALA A 262 -7.53 5.98 5.59
CA ALA A 262 -7.83 5.54 4.23
C ALA A 262 -9.34 5.40 3.96
N LEU A 263 -10.12 4.97 4.96
CA LEU A 263 -11.59 4.88 4.87
C LEU A 263 -12.25 6.26 4.94
N ASP A 264 -11.69 7.19 5.71
CA ASP A 264 -12.21 8.56 5.86
C ASP A 264 -12.18 9.38 4.55
N GLU A 265 -11.34 9.01 3.59
CA GLU A 265 -11.27 9.68 2.28
C GLU A 265 -12.56 9.52 1.45
N CYS A 266 -13.29 8.42 1.63
CA CYS A 266 -14.57 8.19 0.95
C CYS A 266 -15.44 7.23 1.76
N SER A 267 -16.59 7.73 2.25
CA SER A 267 -17.53 6.99 3.12
C SER A 267 -18.15 5.74 2.50
N GLU A 268 -18.05 5.55 1.18
CA GLU A 268 -18.50 4.35 0.46
C GLU A 268 -17.38 3.31 0.27
N SER A 269 -16.18 3.60 0.78
CA SER A 269 -15.08 2.64 0.84
C SER A 269 -15.33 1.59 1.91
N ARG A 270 -14.82 0.39 1.68
CA ARG A 270 -15.01 -0.78 2.56
C ARG A 270 -13.72 -1.58 2.68
N ILE A 271 -13.50 -2.24 3.80
CA ILE A 271 -12.39 -3.17 3.94
C ILE A 271 -12.79 -4.48 3.27
N VAL A 272 -12.05 -4.91 2.24
CA VAL A 272 -12.32 -6.19 1.58
C VAL A 272 -11.49 -7.33 2.15
N ALA A 273 -10.31 -7.06 2.70
CA ALA A 273 -9.46 -8.04 3.38
C ALA A 273 -8.29 -7.39 4.12
N CYS A 274 -7.75 -8.13 5.10
CA CYS A 274 -6.39 -7.93 5.59
C CYS A 274 -5.48 -9.04 5.06
N PHE A 275 -4.34 -8.68 4.47
CA PHE A 275 -3.33 -9.62 3.95
C PHE A 275 -2.10 -9.63 4.85
N CYS A 276 -1.58 -10.82 5.13
CA CYS A 276 -0.50 -11.04 6.07
C CYS A 276 0.53 -12.05 5.56
N GLN A 277 1.81 -11.69 5.58
CA GLN A 277 2.91 -12.64 5.78
C GLN A 277 3.62 -12.35 7.09
N LEU A 278 3.55 -13.30 8.02
CA LEU A 278 4.14 -13.22 9.35
C LEU A 278 4.46 -14.62 9.88
N GLY A 279 5.39 -14.70 10.83
CA GLY A 279 5.71 -15.94 11.55
C GLY A 279 7.21 -16.24 11.60
N GLU A 280 8.01 -15.76 10.66
CA GLU A 280 9.43 -16.09 10.60
C GLU A 280 10.18 -15.48 11.78
N ARG A 281 9.81 -14.25 12.18
CA ARG A 281 10.31 -13.65 13.41
C ARG A 281 9.93 -14.52 14.61
N ASP A 282 8.66 -14.83 14.79
CA ASP A 282 8.15 -15.62 15.93
C ASP A 282 8.79 -16.99 16.05
N ALA A 283 9.02 -17.66 14.93
CA ALA A 283 9.63 -18.98 14.91
C ALA A 283 11.10 -18.98 15.35
N GLY A 284 11.75 -17.81 15.39
CA GLY A 284 13.10 -17.67 15.94
C GLY A 284 13.20 -17.69 17.47
N GLY A 285 12.11 -17.85 18.24
CA GLY A 285 12.19 -17.87 19.71
C GLY A 285 10.90 -17.83 20.53
N ASN A 286 9.71 -17.87 19.93
CA ASN A 286 8.41 -17.83 20.64
C ASN A 286 7.93 -19.22 21.13
N THR A 287 8.83 -20.21 21.26
CA THR A 287 8.47 -21.62 21.43
C THR A 287 8.45 -22.13 22.88
N ALA A 288 8.64 -21.26 23.88
CA ALA A 288 8.56 -21.71 25.28
C ALA A 288 7.15 -22.18 25.69
N GLU A 289 6.09 -21.84 24.95
CA GLU A 289 4.71 -22.22 25.32
C GLU A 289 3.85 -22.82 24.20
N GLY A 290 4.35 -22.93 22.96
CA GLY A 290 3.63 -23.60 21.85
C GLY A 290 2.21 -23.10 21.55
N LYS A 291 1.79 -22.00 22.19
CA LYS A 291 0.43 -21.43 22.17
C LYS A 291 0.40 -19.93 21.83
N ALA A 292 1.55 -19.28 21.66
CA ALA A 292 1.63 -17.83 21.53
C ALA A 292 1.16 -17.33 20.14
N PHE A 293 1.70 -17.85 19.03
CA PHE A 293 1.45 -17.25 17.71
C PHE A 293 -0.03 -17.22 17.29
N THR A 294 -0.73 -18.36 17.30
CA THR A 294 -2.17 -18.37 16.93
C THR A 294 -3.03 -17.55 17.88
N ALA A 295 -2.71 -17.53 19.19
CA ALA A 295 -3.46 -16.77 20.17
C ALA A 295 -3.25 -15.25 19.99
N GLU A 296 -2.00 -14.80 19.85
CA GLU A 296 -1.63 -13.41 19.63
C GLU A 296 -2.16 -12.89 18.29
N PHE A 297 -2.10 -13.71 17.24
CA PHE A 297 -2.69 -13.37 15.95
C PHE A 297 -4.21 -13.25 16.05
N ARG A 298 -4.89 -14.18 16.75
CA ARG A 298 -6.33 -14.09 16.99
C ARG A 298 -6.68 -12.84 17.78
N GLU A 299 -5.92 -12.51 18.83
CA GLU A 299 -6.12 -11.31 19.64
C GLU A 299 -5.97 -10.04 18.78
N MET A 300 -4.89 -9.92 18.02
CA MET A 300 -4.64 -8.76 17.16
C MET A 300 -5.74 -8.58 16.11
N ILE A 301 -6.14 -9.66 15.42
CA ILE A 301 -7.21 -9.59 14.42
C ILE A 301 -8.57 -9.34 15.06
N GLY A 302 -8.83 -9.89 16.25
CA GLY A 302 -10.02 -9.61 17.04
C GLY A 302 -10.13 -8.13 17.36
N ALA A 303 -9.07 -7.54 17.93
CA ALA A 303 -9.01 -6.12 18.25
C ALA A 303 -9.14 -5.25 17.00
N PHE A 304 -8.50 -5.61 15.88
CA PHE A 304 -8.64 -4.86 14.63
C PHE A 304 -10.08 -4.86 14.12
N ARG A 305 -10.80 -5.98 14.24
CA ARG A 305 -12.22 -6.05 13.85
C ARG A 305 -13.12 -5.26 14.79
N GLU A 306 -12.76 -5.13 16.06
CA GLU A 306 -13.47 -4.27 17.02
C GLU A 306 -13.35 -2.78 16.68
N GLU A 307 -12.23 -2.35 16.10
CA GLU A 307 -12.04 -0.98 15.58
C GLU A 307 -12.90 -0.69 14.33
N PHE A 308 -13.22 -1.73 13.55
CA PHE A 308 -14.00 -1.62 12.31
C PHE A 308 -15.24 -2.55 12.32
N PRO A 309 -16.17 -2.38 13.28
CA PRO A 309 -17.21 -3.37 13.58
C PRO A 309 -18.31 -3.48 12.51
N ASN A 310 -18.42 -2.50 11.61
CA ASN A 310 -19.39 -2.50 10.51
C ASN A 310 -18.86 -3.24 9.26
N GLU A 311 -17.64 -3.76 9.31
CA GLU A 311 -16.99 -4.42 8.19
C GLU A 311 -16.85 -5.92 8.46
N SER A 312 -17.22 -6.75 7.49
CA SER A 312 -17.14 -8.22 7.61
C SER A 312 -16.06 -8.78 6.68
N PHE A 313 -14.79 -8.47 6.96
CA PHE A 313 -13.67 -8.85 6.11
C PHE A 313 -12.92 -10.10 6.60
N PRO A 314 -12.39 -10.92 5.68
CA PRO A 314 -11.47 -11.98 6.01
C PRO A 314 -10.07 -11.44 6.30
N VAL A 315 -9.32 -12.20 7.09
CA VAL A 315 -7.85 -12.12 7.13
C VAL A 315 -7.30 -13.24 6.24
N VAL A 316 -6.33 -12.91 5.39
CA VAL A 316 -5.68 -13.84 4.47
C VAL A 316 -4.21 -13.94 4.84
N ILE A 317 -3.78 -15.12 5.28
CA ILE A 317 -2.40 -15.39 5.67
C ILE A 317 -1.78 -16.43 4.74
N GLY A 318 -0.56 -16.19 4.28
CA GLY A 318 0.20 -17.19 3.53
C GLY A 318 1.16 -17.96 4.43
N THR A 319 1.55 -19.15 3.98
CA THR A 319 2.63 -19.91 4.65
C THR A 319 3.98 -19.21 4.48
N MET A 320 4.99 -19.64 5.26
CA MET A 320 6.38 -19.22 5.13
C MET A 320 7.10 -20.07 4.05
N PRO A 321 8.22 -19.61 3.47
CA PRO A 321 8.92 -20.38 2.45
C PRO A 321 9.41 -21.73 2.98
N LYS A 322 9.10 -22.80 2.24
CA LYS A 322 9.40 -24.17 2.66
C LYS A 322 10.89 -24.42 2.89
N THR A 323 11.75 -23.84 2.06
CA THR A 323 13.20 -24.00 2.18
C THR A 323 13.73 -23.48 3.50
N TRP A 324 13.15 -22.41 4.05
CA TRP A 324 13.49 -21.93 5.39
C TRP A 324 12.84 -22.78 6.47
N VAL A 325 11.54 -23.07 6.33
CA VAL A 325 10.80 -23.90 7.29
C VAL A 325 11.46 -25.26 7.52
N ASP A 326 12.06 -25.85 6.49
CA ASP A 326 12.70 -27.16 6.59
C ASP A 326 14.02 -27.15 7.37
N GLU A 327 14.63 -25.99 7.59
CA GLU A 327 15.93 -25.85 8.29
C GLU A 327 15.85 -26.24 9.77
N GLU A 328 14.75 -25.91 10.45
CA GLU A 328 14.65 -26.03 11.92
C GLU A 328 13.25 -26.49 12.35
N VAL A 329 13.19 -27.34 13.39
CA VAL A 329 11.92 -27.86 13.93
C VAL A 329 10.99 -26.73 14.40
N ARG A 330 11.53 -25.70 15.07
CA ARG A 330 10.76 -24.53 15.55
C ARG A 330 10.08 -23.74 14.42
N TYR A 331 10.64 -23.75 13.20
CA TYR A 331 10.03 -23.10 12.04
C TYR A 331 8.80 -23.88 11.56
N LYS A 332 8.89 -25.21 11.59
CA LYS A 332 7.76 -26.11 11.30
C LYS A 332 6.62 -25.91 12.30
N GLU A 333 6.93 -25.71 13.58
CA GLU A 333 5.91 -25.51 14.62
C GLU A 333 5.03 -24.27 14.35
N VAL A 334 5.64 -23.13 14.00
CA VAL A 334 4.88 -21.93 13.62
C VAL A 334 4.17 -22.13 12.28
N GLN A 335 4.80 -22.82 11.33
CA GLN A 335 4.16 -23.15 10.05
C GLN A 335 2.88 -23.99 10.22
N GLN A 336 2.90 -24.98 11.12
CA GLN A 336 1.72 -25.79 11.44
C GLN A 336 0.63 -24.98 12.14
N GLN A 337 1.01 -24.03 13.00
CA GLN A 337 0.06 -23.09 13.59
C GLN A 337 -0.62 -22.22 12.53
N ILE A 338 0.11 -21.71 11.54
CA ILE A 338 -0.46 -20.96 10.39
C ILE A 338 -1.44 -21.83 9.61
N LEU A 339 -1.05 -23.08 9.28
CA LEU A 339 -1.91 -23.99 8.53
C LEU A 339 -3.23 -24.31 9.25
N ALA A 340 -3.23 -24.32 10.58
CA ALA A 340 -4.41 -24.56 11.41
C ALA A 340 -5.26 -23.28 11.67
N MET A 341 -4.85 -22.10 11.19
CA MET A 341 -5.56 -20.84 11.49
C MET A 341 -6.96 -20.77 10.87
N GLN A 342 -7.16 -21.36 9.70
CA GLN A 342 -8.47 -21.37 9.03
C GLN A 342 -9.56 -22.04 9.88
N ASP A 343 -9.19 -23.05 10.68
CA ASP A 343 -10.12 -23.77 11.55
C ASP A 343 -10.33 -23.09 12.92
N THR A 344 -9.49 -22.10 13.26
CA THR A 344 -9.40 -21.57 14.63
C THR A 344 -9.56 -20.05 14.73
N ILE A 345 -9.60 -19.35 13.61
CA ILE A 345 -9.79 -17.90 13.52
C ILE A 345 -10.96 -17.60 12.56
N PRO A 346 -12.04 -16.95 13.03
CA PRO A 346 -13.19 -16.65 12.18
C PRO A 346 -12.79 -15.84 10.95
N ASN A 347 -13.40 -16.12 9.80
CA ASN A 347 -13.13 -15.45 8.52
C ASN A 347 -11.62 -15.39 8.24
N CYS A 348 -10.94 -16.53 8.36
CA CYS A 348 -9.51 -16.65 8.07
C CYS A 348 -9.33 -17.54 6.85
N ILE A 349 -8.51 -17.08 5.90
CA ILE A 349 -8.15 -17.80 4.70
C ILE A 349 -6.65 -18.10 4.78
N VAL A 350 -6.29 -19.38 4.75
CA VAL A 350 -4.88 -19.78 4.67
C VAL A 350 -4.54 -20.07 3.21
N VAL A 351 -3.52 -19.39 2.69
CA VAL A 351 -2.98 -19.62 1.35
C VAL A 351 -1.71 -20.44 1.47
N ASP A 352 -1.78 -21.71 1.07
CA ASP A 352 -0.60 -22.56 0.99
C ASP A 352 0.35 -22.07 -0.12
N ALA A 353 1.57 -21.78 0.29
CA ALA A 353 2.68 -21.32 -0.53
C ALA A 353 3.95 -22.17 -0.27
N THR A 354 3.80 -23.36 0.31
CA THR A 354 4.93 -24.26 0.62
C THR A 354 5.61 -24.82 -0.64
N ASP A 355 4.96 -24.76 -1.80
CA ASP A 355 5.55 -25.10 -3.08
C ASP A 355 6.31 -23.93 -3.73
N LEU A 356 6.23 -22.73 -3.17
CA LEU A 356 6.83 -21.54 -3.76
C LEU A 356 8.30 -21.37 -3.34
N PRO A 357 9.24 -21.23 -4.29
CA PRO A 357 10.66 -21.12 -3.99
C PRO A 357 11.07 -19.76 -3.39
N SER A 358 12.07 -19.82 -2.51
CA SER A 358 12.80 -18.65 -2.04
C SER A 358 13.68 -18.04 -3.13
N ARG A 359 14.09 -16.78 -2.92
CA ARG A 359 14.93 -16.05 -3.86
C ARG A 359 16.37 -16.58 -3.84
N VAL A 360 17.15 -16.15 -4.82
CA VAL A 360 18.60 -16.33 -4.84
C VAL A 360 19.23 -14.96 -4.62
N GLU A 361 20.28 -14.87 -3.80
CA GLU A 361 21.01 -13.62 -3.59
C GLU A 361 21.70 -13.18 -4.90
N ALA A 362 21.99 -11.88 -5.03
CA ALA A 362 22.64 -11.30 -6.21
C ALA A 362 24.05 -11.89 -6.51
N GLY A 363 24.64 -12.63 -5.56
CA GLY A 363 25.89 -13.38 -5.71
C GLY A 363 25.73 -14.88 -5.97
N GLY A 364 24.52 -15.37 -6.25
CA GLY A 364 24.24 -16.81 -6.45
C GLY A 364 24.19 -17.63 -5.15
N GLY A 365 24.28 -16.97 -4.00
CA GLY A 365 24.08 -17.60 -2.69
C GLY A 365 22.62 -17.98 -2.49
N ALA A 366 22.37 -19.15 -1.88
CA ALA A 366 21.03 -19.54 -1.49
C ALA A 366 20.51 -18.58 -0.41
N GLU A 367 19.41 -17.91 -0.71
CA GLU A 367 18.57 -17.25 0.28
C GLU A 367 17.40 -18.21 0.55
N THR A 368 17.10 -18.46 1.82
CA THR A 368 16.04 -19.41 2.16
C THR A 368 14.78 -18.76 2.74
N ILE A 369 14.85 -17.60 3.38
CA ILE A 369 13.77 -16.98 4.17
C ILE A 369 12.83 -16.07 3.37
N HIS A 370 13.21 -15.58 2.19
CA HIS A 370 12.40 -14.66 1.39
C HIS A 370 11.96 -15.29 0.06
N TYR A 371 10.70 -15.09 -0.30
CA TYR A 371 10.17 -15.53 -1.60
C TYR A 371 10.92 -14.89 -2.79
N SER A 372 11.12 -15.69 -3.84
CA SER A 372 11.51 -15.19 -5.17
C SER A 372 10.46 -14.23 -5.73
N VAL A 373 10.83 -13.45 -6.76
CA VAL A 373 9.89 -12.50 -7.38
C VAL A 373 8.71 -13.22 -8.04
N GLU A 374 8.95 -14.35 -8.70
CA GLU A 374 7.92 -15.21 -9.28
C GLU A 374 6.99 -15.78 -8.20
N SER A 375 7.55 -16.12 -7.05
CA SER A 375 6.79 -16.62 -5.90
C SER A 375 5.96 -15.53 -5.24
N ALA A 376 6.49 -14.33 -5.08
CA ALA A 376 5.74 -13.19 -4.55
C ALA A 376 4.53 -12.86 -5.44
N ARG A 377 4.71 -12.84 -6.77
CA ARG A 377 3.61 -12.68 -7.74
C ARG A 377 2.58 -13.80 -7.61
N THR A 378 3.04 -15.05 -7.59
CA THR A 378 2.17 -16.24 -7.50
C THR A 378 1.37 -16.28 -6.21
N LEU A 379 2.01 -15.99 -5.07
CA LEU A 379 1.37 -15.85 -3.78
C LEU A 379 0.30 -14.77 -3.82
N GLY A 380 0.60 -13.61 -4.38
CA GLY A 380 -0.38 -12.52 -4.55
C GLY A 380 -1.59 -12.95 -5.39
N THR A 381 -1.36 -13.61 -6.52
CA THR A 381 -2.45 -14.16 -7.34
C THR A 381 -3.29 -15.19 -6.57
N ARG A 382 -2.68 -16.09 -5.80
CA ARG A 382 -3.42 -17.05 -4.96
C ARG A 382 -4.27 -16.36 -3.90
N ARG A 383 -3.74 -15.32 -3.25
CA ARG A 383 -4.46 -14.50 -2.27
C ARG A 383 -5.67 -13.79 -2.87
N GLY A 384 -5.50 -13.13 -4.01
CA GLY A 384 -6.59 -12.43 -4.69
C GLY A 384 -7.68 -13.40 -5.19
N ALA A 385 -7.27 -14.58 -5.66
CA ALA A 385 -8.19 -15.65 -6.05
C ALA A 385 -8.99 -16.18 -4.85
N ALA A 386 -8.31 -16.52 -3.75
CA ALA A 386 -8.97 -17.03 -2.54
C ALA A 386 -9.90 -15.98 -1.92
N LEU A 387 -9.52 -14.69 -1.94
CA LEU A 387 -10.40 -13.61 -1.53
C LEU A 387 -11.66 -13.52 -2.40
N ALA A 388 -11.50 -13.62 -3.73
CA ALA A 388 -12.62 -13.61 -4.65
C ALA A 388 -13.58 -14.78 -4.40
N ASP A 389 -13.05 -15.96 -4.09
CA ASP A 389 -13.83 -17.14 -3.79
C ASP A 389 -14.57 -16.98 -2.45
N TYR A 390 -13.92 -16.43 -1.41
CA TYR A 390 -14.56 -16.06 -0.15
C TYR A 390 -15.78 -15.14 -0.35
N TRP A 391 -15.64 -14.06 -1.13
CA TRP A 391 -16.75 -13.14 -1.38
C TRP A 391 -17.81 -13.70 -2.33
N THR A 392 -17.58 -14.87 -2.93
CA THR A 392 -18.63 -15.61 -3.64
C THR A 392 -19.49 -16.40 -2.66
N ASN A 393 -18.87 -17.11 -1.71
CA ASN A 393 -19.55 -17.92 -0.70
C ASN A 393 -18.97 -17.69 0.70
N PRO A 394 -19.27 -16.56 1.36
CA PRO A 394 -18.69 -16.25 2.67
C PRO A 394 -19.02 -17.31 3.73
N SER A 395 -20.19 -17.96 3.62
CA SER A 395 -20.67 -19.02 4.51
C SER A 395 -19.72 -20.21 4.66
N ASP A 396 -18.87 -20.46 3.66
CA ASP A 396 -17.93 -21.58 3.67
C ASP A 396 -16.72 -21.31 4.59
N TYR A 397 -16.51 -20.05 4.96
CA TYR A 397 -15.39 -19.55 5.75
C TYR A 397 -15.80 -18.96 7.10
N PHE A 398 -17.12 -18.79 7.33
CA PHE A 398 -17.63 -18.73 8.68
C PHE A 398 -17.31 -20.07 9.32
N ILE A 399 -16.43 -20.06 10.33
CA ILE A 399 -16.17 -21.23 11.16
C ILE A 399 -17.53 -21.88 11.44
N ARG A 400 -17.73 -23.11 10.92
CA ARG A 400 -18.65 -24.05 11.56
C ARG A 400 -18.15 -24.08 12.98
N THR A 401 -18.77 -23.37 13.91
CA THR A 401 -18.33 -23.35 15.31
C THR A 401 -18.15 -24.81 15.69
N PRO A 402 -16.92 -25.36 15.79
CA PRO A 402 -16.80 -26.59 16.52
C PRO A 402 -17.21 -26.10 17.90
N ALA A 403 -18.27 -26.69 18.48
CA ALA A 403 -18.47 -26.52 19.90
C ALA A 403 -17.08 -26.66 20.53
N LEU A 404 -16.56 -25.58 21.13
CA LEU A 404 -15.22 -25.55 21.70
C LEU A 404 -15.06 -26.87 22.44
N SER A 405 -13.99 -27.63 22.18
CA SER A 405 -13.83 -28.91 22.86
C SER A 405 -14.01 -28.67 24.36
N ALA A 406 -14.65 -29.60 25.08
CA ALA A 406 -14.90 -29.43 26.51
C ALA A 406 -13.61 -29.05 27.27
N SER A 407 -12.45 -29.52 26.80
CA SER A 407 -11.13 -29.15 27.29
C SER A 407 -10.76 -27.67 27.05
N THR A 408 -11.10 -27.09 25.91
CA THR A 408 -10.83 -25.68 25.60
C THR A 408 -11.79 -24.75 26.35
N GLN A 409 -13.05 -25.14 26.51
CA GLN A 409 -14.00 -24.40 27.36
C GLN A 409 -13.56 -24.42 28.83
N ALA A 410 -13.09 -25.57 29.32
CA ALA A 410 -12.57 -25.71 30.67
C ALA A 410 -11.30 -24.88 30.90
N ALA A 411 -10.40 -24.79 29.92
CA ALA A 411 -9.20 -23.97 30.01
C ALA A 411 -9.53 -22.46 30.08
N LEU A 412 -10.44 -21.98 29.22
CA LEU A 412 -10.92 -20.59 29.24
C LEU A 412 -11.68 -20.24 30.52
N ALA A 413 -12.45 -21.18 31.08
CA ALA A 413 -13.12 -21.00 32.36
C ALA A 413 -12.14 -20.94 33.54
N ALA A 414 -11.09 -21.77 33.52
CA ALA A 414 -10.04 -21.75 34.54
C ALA A 414 -9.24 -20.45 34.51
N GLU A 415 -8.92 -19.93 33.32
CA GLU A 415 -8.20 -18.68 33.14
C GLU A 415 -9.00 -17.47 33.63
N LYS A 416 -10.31 -17.42 33.32
CA LYS A 416 -11.22 -16.41 33.88
C LYS A 416 -11.35 -16.49 35.41
N ALA A 417 -11.32 -17.69 35.99
CA ALA A 417 -11.36 -17.87 37.44
C ALA A 417 -10.07 -17.37 38.12
N VAL A 418 -8.92 -17.55 37.49
CA VAL A 418 -7.62 -17.03 37.97
C VAL A 418 -7.53 -15.50 37.84
N ALA A 419 -8.05 -14.93 36.75
CA ALA A 419 -8.15 -13.47 36.58
C ALA A 419 -9.12 -12.85 37.61
N ALA A 420 -10.23 -13.52 37.92
CA ALA A 420 -11.17 -13.07 38.94
C ALA A 420 -10.55 -13.12 40.35
N SER A 421 -9.84 -14.20 40.72
CA SER A 421 -9.22 -14.34 42.04
C SER A 421 -8.07 -13.36 42.27
N SER A 422 -7.25 -13.09 41.26
CA SER A 422 -6.16 -12.09 41.33
C SER A 422 -6.68 -10.65 41.45
N SER A 423 -7.85 -10.34 40.87
CA SER A 423 -8.50 -9.03 41.03
C SER A 423 -9.05 -8.81 42.45
N VAL A 424 -9.53 -9.86 43.11
CA VAL A 424 -10.02 -9.81 44.50
C VAL A 424 -8.86 -9.68 45.49
N ASP A 425 -7.74 -10.37 45.25
CA ASP A 425 -6.52 -10.23 46.06
C ASP A 425 -5.89 -8.83 45.94
N ALA A 426 -5.93 -8.22 44.75
CA ALA A 426 -5.47 -6.85 44.54
C ALA A 426 -6.36 -5.82 45.26
N LEU A 427 -7.68 -6.07 45.32
CA LEU A 427 -8.62 -5.23 46.07
C LEU A 427 -8.45 -5.39 47.60
N GLY A 428 -8.22 -6.61 48.07
CA GLY A 428 -7.98 -6.92 49.49
C GLY A 428 -6.71 -6.27 50.04
N ARG A 429 -5.61 -6.27 49.27
CA ARG A 429 -4.36 -5.58 49.65
C ARG A 429 -4.49 -4.05 49.67
N ARG A 430 -5.36 -3.46 48.83
CA ARG A 430 -5.63 -2.01 48.84
C ARG A 430 -6.48 -1.57 50.04
N LEU A 431 -7.32 -2.45 50.59
CA LEU A 431 -8.15 -2.14 51.76
C LEU A 431 -7.44 -2.42 53.10
N GLY A 432 -6.46 -3.33 53.14
CA GLY A 432 -5.69 -3.63 54.35
C GLY A 432 -4.68 -2.56 54.79
N ASN A 433 -4.36 -1.58 53.91
CA ASN A 433 -3.30 -0.58 54.18
C ASN A 433 -3.82 0.80 54.62
N LYS A 434 -5.09 0.91 55.04
CA LYS A 434 -5.69 2.14 55.63
C LYS A 434 -5.92 2.03 57.14
N GLY A 435 -5.16 1.18 57.84
CA GLY A 435 -5.11 1.14 59.30
C GLY A 435 -4.10 2.13 59.85
N SER A 436 -4.59 3.25 60.39
CA SER A 436 -3.92 4.28 61.20
C SER A 436 -3.79 5.64 60.51
N ILE A 437 -4.73 6.54 60.83
CA ILE A 437 -4.57 7.98 61.11
C ILE A 437 -6.00 8.42 61.47
N PHE A 438 -6.35 8.34 62.75
CA PHE A 438 -7.30 9.26 63.41
C PHE A 438 -7.05 9.13 64.90
N LYS A 439 -6.11 9.93 65.41
CA LYS A 439 -6.01 10.23 66.84
C LYS A 439 -7.09 11.26 67.16
N SER A 440 -7.79 10.98 68.25
CA SER A 440 -8.79 11.80 68.90
C SER A 440 -8.28 13.20 69.24
N LYS A 441 -9.18 14.18 69.13
CA LYS A 441 -9.16 15.40 69.94
C LYS A 441 -10.51 15.56 70.62
N THR A 442 -10.41 15.84 71.90
CA THR A 442 -11.39 15.97 72.97
C THR A 442 -12.51 16.97 72.68
N LEU A 443 -13.72 16.64 73.12
CA LEU A 443 -14.41 17.33 74.22
C LEU A 443 -14.99 16.27 75.16
#